data_AF-A0A8H4V2B1-F1
#
_entry.id   AF-A0A8H4V2B1-F1
#
_cell.length_a   1.000
_cell.length_b   1.000
_cell.length_c   1.000
_cell.angle_alpha   90.00
_cell.angle_beta   90.00
_cell.angle_gamma   90.00
#
_symmetry.space_group_name_H-M   'P 1'
#
loop_
_entity.id
_entity.type
_entity.pdbx_description
1 polymer ?
#
loop_
_entity_poly.entity_id
_entity_poly.type
_entity_poly.pdbx_seq_one_letter_code
_entity_poly.pdbx_strand_id
1 'polypeptide(L)' 'MVNIGSTATGAKVVGVKADAAKLVLTNPACTEIGEKIAISRRIEKHWRLIGWANIVAGNTLEPVQD' A
#
# COMPACT_ATOMS: atom_id res chain seq x y z
N MET A 1 1.30 7.32 2.55
CA MET A 1 -0.12 7.01 2.32
C MET A 1 -0.17 6.19 1.05
N VAL A 2 -0.95 5.12 1.06
CA VAL A 2 -1.17 4.25 -0.09
C VAL A 2 -2.66 4.19 -0.33
N ASN A 3 -3.07 4.34 -1.58
CA ASN A 3 -4.45 4.19 -2.02
C ASN A 3 -4.56 2.85 -2.75
N ILE A 4 -5.40 1.97 -2.21
CA ILE A 4 -5.66 0.61 -2.69
C ILE A 4 -7.16 0.54 -2.97
N GLY A 5 -7.55 0.65 -4.25
CA GLY A 5 -8.94 0.90 -4.62
C GLY A 5 -9.49 2.16 -3.92
N SER A 6 -10.61 2.02 -3.22
CA SER A 6 -11.20 3.09 -2.38
C SER A 6 -10.51 3.25 -1.02
N THR A 7 -9.69 2.30 -0.59
CA THR A 7 -9.07 2.28 0.74
C THR A 7 -7.82 3.15 0.77
N ALA A 8 -7.78 4.13 1.67
CA ALA A 8 -6.55 4.88 1.97
C ALA A 8 -5.97 4.39 3.30
N THR A 9 -4.71 3.95 3.28
CA THR A 9 -4.03 3.43 4.48
C THR A 9 -2.61 3.98 4.61
N GLY A 10 -2.09 3.94 5.83
CA GLY A 10 -0.68 4.15 6.10
C GLY A 10 0.12 2.94 5.64
N ALA A 11 1.37 3.15 5.25
CA ALA A 11 2.28 2.06 4.98
C ALA A 11 3.71 2.45 5.35
N LYS A 12 4.46 1.49 5.90
CA LYS A 12 5.89 1.58 6.17
C LYS A 12 6.65 0.81 5.10
N VAL A 13 7.64 1.46 4.47
CA VAL A 13 8.57 0.78 3.55
C VAL A 13 9.55 -0.06 4.36
N VAL A 14 9.61 -1.36 4.10
CA VAL A 14 10.52 -2.30 4.79
C VAL A 14 11.74 -2.63 3.94
N GLY A 15 11.60 -2.63 2.62
CA GLY A 15 12.70 -2.87 1.69
C GLY A 15 12.35 -2.41 0.29
N VAL A 16 13.37 -2.08 -0.48
CA VAL A 16 13.27 -1.68 -1.89
C VAL A 16 14.32 -2.45 -2.66
N LYS A 17 13.95 -3.02 -3.80
CA LYS A 17 14.85 -3.71 -4.72
C LYS A 17 14.42 -3.40 -6.14
N ALA A 18 15.25 -2.64 -6.86
CA ALA A 18 14.97 -2.21 -8.23
C ALA A 18 13.56 -1.59 -8.37
N ASP A 19 12.68 -2.25 -9.11
CA ASP A 19 11.30 -1.86 -9.40
C ASP A 19 10.27 -2.40 -8.37
N ALA A 20 10.71 -3.14 -7.36
CA ALA A 20 9.86 -3.71 -6.32
C ALA A 20 10.10 -3.06 -4.95
N ALA A 21 9.02 -2.89 -4.18
CA ALA A 21 9.06 -2.43 -2.80
C ALA A 21 8.20 -3.33 -1.91
N LYS A 22 8.70 -3.63 -0.70
CA LYS A 22 7.93 -4.33 0.33
C LYS A 22 7.36 -3.32 1.32
N LEU A 23 6.03 -3.28 1.40
CA LEU A 23 5.28 -2.38 2.27
C LEU A 23 4.58 -3.18 3.38
N VAL A 24 4.65 -2.67 4.60
CA VAL A 24 3.78 -3.13 5.71
C VAL A 24 2.70 -2.08 5.90
N LEU A 25 1.44 -2.48 5.70
CA LEU A 25 0.30 -1.61 5.87
C LEU A 25 0.02 -1.39 7.36
N THR A 26 -0.46 -0.19 7.73
CA THR A 26 -0.86 0.09 9.12
C THR A 26 -2.18 -0.56 9.47
N ASN A 27 -3.11 -0.58 8.50
CA ASN A 27 -4.40 -1.26 8.59
C ASN A 27 -4.51 -2.25 7.44
N PRO A 28 -5.14 -3.43 7.65
CA PRO A 28 -5.42 -4.36 6.56
C PRO A 28 -6.29 -3.71 5.49
N ALA A 29 -6.13 -4.14 4.24
CA ALA A 29 -6.91 -3.65 3.11
C ALA A 29 -7.36 -4.84 2.24
N CYS A 30 -8.61 -4.78 1.77
CA CYS A 30 -9.15 -5.75 0.81
C CYS A 30 -8.70 -5.36 -0.60
N THR A 31 -8.09 -6.30 -1.33
CA THR A 31 -7.51 -6.07 -2.66
C THR A 31 -7.11 -7.40 -3.30
N GLU A 32 -6.78 -7.37 -4.58
CA GLU A 32 -6.31 -8.53 -5.33
C GLU A 32 -4.87 -8.37 -5.84
N ILE A 33 -4.19 -9.48 -6.13
CA ILE A 33 -2.91 -9.45 -6.83
C ILE A 33 -3.13 -8.89 -8.25
N GLY A 34 -2.28 -7.95 -8.65
CA GLY A 34 -2.37 -7.22 -9.91
C GLY A 34 -3.14 -5.90 -9.81
N GLU A 35 -3.81 -5.62 -8.69
CA GLU A 35 -4.53 -4.35 -8.52
C GLU A 35 -3.59 -3.15 -8.53
N LYS A 36 -4.01 -2.09 -9.22
CA LYS A 36 -3.29 -0.81 -9.33
C LYS A 36 -3.45 -0.01 -8.05
N ILE A 37 -2.34 0.47 -7.52
CA ILE A 37 -2.30 1.29 -6.31
C ILE A 37 -1.60 2.63 -6.57
N ALA A 38 -1.97 3.65 -5.80
CA ALA A 38 -1.29 4.94 -5.83
C ALA A 38 -0.48 5.15 -4.54
N ILE A 39 0.73 5.71 -4.68
CA ILE A 39 1.65 5.94 -3.57
C ILE A 39 1.81 7.45 -3.40
N SER A 40 1.51 7.91 -2.19
CA SER A 40 1.63 9.32 -1.81
C SER A 40 2.60 9.52 -0.66
N ARG A 41 3.42 10.57 -0.73
CA ARG A 41 4.37 10.98 0.31
C ARG A 41 3.97 12.32 0.88
N ARG A 42 4.13 12.48 2.20
CA ARG A 42 3.94 13.77 2.86
C ARG A 42 5.17 14.66 2.62
N ILE A 43 4.98 15.79 1.96
CA ILE A 43 6.00 16.80 1.65
C ILE A 43 5.39 18.15 2.02
N GLU A 44 6.08 18.93 2.85
CA GLU A 44 5.60 20.26 3.29
C GLU A 44 4.14 20.23 3.81
N LYS A 45 3.83 19.26 4.67
CA LYS A 45 2.49 19.02 5.26
C LYS A 45 1.41 18.56 4.28
N HIS A 46 1.66 18.49 2.98
CA HIS A 46 0.72 18.02 1.96
C HIS A 46 1.04 16.59 1.54
N TRP A 47 0.01 15.79 1.25
CA TRP A 47 0.19 14.52 0.57
C TRP A 47 0.33 14.77 -0.93
N ARG A 48 1.49 14.42 -1.48
CA ARG A 48 1.76 14.52 -2.92
C ARG A 48 1.82 13.12 -3.49
N LEU A 49 1.12 12.90 -4.60
CA LEU A 49 1.24 11.69 -5.40
C LEU A 49 2.69 11.60 -5.92
N ILE A 50 3.36 10.48 -5.67
CA ILE A 50 4.76 10.28 -6.08
C ILE A 50 4.91 9.12 -7.08
N GLY A 51 3.88 8.30 -7.26
CA GLY A 51 3.90 7.21 -8.21
C GLY A 51 2.71 6.28 -8.07
N TRP A 52 2.73 5.24 -8.90
CA TRP A 52 1.76 4.15 -8.90
C TRP A 52 2.51 2.81 -8.98
N ALA A 53 1.84 1.73 -8.60
CA ALA A 53 2.38 0.37 -8.68
C ALA A 53 1.24 -0.63 -8.89
N ASN A 54 1.58 -1.89 -9.14
CA ASN A 54 0.63 -3.00 -9.06
C ASN A 54 1.05 -3.93 -7.91
N ILE A 55 0.08 -4.56 -7.24
CA ILE A 55 0.38 -5.52 -6.17
C ILE A 55 0.89 -6.82 -6.79
N VAL A 56 2.08 -7.27 -6.40
CA VAL A 56 2.70 -8.51 -6.95
C VAL A 56 2.52 -9.70 -6.01
N ALA A 57 2.57 -9.46 -4.69
CA ALA A 57 2.38 -10.47 -3.64
C ALA A 57 1.99 -9.78 -2.33
N GLY A 58 1.37 -10.52 -1.41
CA GLY A 58 0.99 -10.02 -0.09
C GLY A 58 0.73 -11.15 0.89
N ASN A 59 0.76 -10.83 2.19
CA ASN A 59 0.33 -11.75 3.24
C ASN A 59 -1.14 -11.49 3.55
N THR A 60 -1.93 -12.55 3.65
CA THR A 60 -3.35 -12.47 4.03
C THR A 60 -3.51 -12.58 5.54
N LEU A 61 -4.63 -12.06 6.03
CA LEU A 61 -5.04 -12.13 7.42
C LEU A 61 -6.43 -12.78 7.42
N GLU A 62 -6.68 -13.71 8.32
CA GLU A 62 -8.03 -14.26 8.49
C GLU A 62 -8.89 -13.23 9.24
N PRO A 63 -10.13 -12.98 8.79
CA PRO A 63 -11.04 -12.11 9.51
C PRO A 63 -11.37 -12.75 10.86
N VAL A 64 -11.18 -12.01 11.95
CA VAL A 64 -11.66 -12.43 13.27
C VAL A 64 -13.18 -12.32 13.23
N GLN A 65 -13.87 -13.47 13.26
CA GLN A 65 -15.30 -13.53 13.49
C GLN A 65 -15.52 -13.51 15.01
N ASP A 66 -16.27 -12.52 15.49
CA ASP A 66 -16.82 -12.52 16.86
C ASP A 66 -17.96 -13.55 16.99
#